data_AF-A0A653RRF5-F1
#
_entry.id   AF-A0A653RRF5-F1
#
_cell.length_a   1.000
_cell.length_b   1.000
_cell.length_c   1.000
_cell.angle_alpha   90.00
_cell.angle_beta   90.00
_cell.angle_gamma   90.00
#
_symmetry.space_group_name_H-M   'P 1'
#
loop_
_entity.id
_entity.type
_entity.pdbx_description
1 polymer ?
#
loop_
_entity_poly.entity_id
_entity_poly.type
_entity_poly.pdbx_seq_one_letter_code
_entity_poly.pdbx_strand_id
1 'polypeptide(L)'
;MNASLSKKMILIAAVAIAAPLAGCIGGSASKTEPVSPLAPRVQELVDANRHYPRWEDFPAAPTDLPPVAQVAANTQRLQNDSTTLNSEIARIDWTLTDPEGLAAETAAAVRSVPVSPDAARTQADIEAFAQSLRDRAKAPPPLDRRPTQ
;
A
#
# COMPACT_ATOMS: atom_id res chain seq x y z
N MET A 1 57.64 5.90 -22.52
CA MET A 1 57.65 4.70 -21.64
C MET A 1 56.88 5.05 -20.39
N ASN A 2 55.91 4.21 -19.95
CA ASN A 2 55.31 4.14 -18.58
C ASN A 2 53.96 3.36 -18.52
N ALA A 3 53.65 2.49 -19.49
CA ALA A 3 52.37 1.74 -19.49
C ALA A 3 52.44 0.33 -18.85
N SER A 4 53.62 -0.22 -18.55
CA SER A 4 53.75 -1.62 -18.09
C SER A 4 53.76 -1.82 -16.57
N LEU A 5 53.92 -0.75 -15.78
CA LEU A 5 54.00 -0.83 -14.31
C LEU A 5 52.64 -0.86 -13.61
N SER A 6 51.58 -0.34 -14.25
CA SER A 6 50.25 -0.23 -13.64
C SER A 6 49.46 -1.55 -13.62
N LYS A 7 49.68 -2.45 -14.59
CA LYS A 7 48.94 -3.72 -14.71
C LYS A 7 49.33 -4.77 -13.65
N LYS A 8 50.57 -4.75 -13.15
CA LYS A 8 51.06 -5.76 -12.19
C LYS A 8 50.64 -5.49 -10.75
N MET A 9 50.39 -4.23 -10.38
CA MET A 9 49.94 -3.87 -9.03
C MET A 9 48.46 -4.17 -8.76
N ILE A 10 47.62 -4.19 -9.81
CA ILE A 10 46.17 -4.45 -9.65
C ILE A 10 45.89 -5.93 -9.33
N LEU A 11 46.72 -6.86 -9.84
CA LEU A 11 46.49 -8.30 -9.65
C LEU A 11 46.82 -8.77 -8.21
N ILE A 12 47.75 -8.11 -7.53
CA ILE A 12 48.17 -8.47 -6.16
C ILE A 12 47.17 -7.96 -5.11
N ALA A 13 46.52 -6.81 -5.39
CA ALA A 13 45.48 -6.27 -4.51
C ALA A 13 44.19 -7.13 -4.52
N ALA A 14 43.89 -7.84 -5.61
CA ALA A 14 42.68 -8.65 -5.74
C ALA A 14 42.72 -9.98 -4.98
N VAL A 15 43.91 -10.56 -4.74
CA VAL A 15 44.06 -11.85 -4.04
C VAL A 15 44.11 -11.69 -2.51
N ALA A 16 44.50 -10.52 -2.02
CA ALA A 16 44.60 -10.26 -0.57
C ALA A 16 43.26 -9.95 0.12
N ILE A 17 42.19 -9.66 -0.64
CA ILE A 17 40.88 -9.27 -0.08
C ILE A 17 39.94 -10.48 0.09
N ALA A 18 40.26 -11.65 -0.47
CA ALA A 18 39.39 -12.82 -0.44
C ALA A 18 39.57 -13.76 0.78
N ALA A 19 40.34 -13.35 1.79
CA ALA A 19 40.83 -14.27 2.83
C ALA A 19 40.33 -14.05 4.29
N PRO A 20 39.21 -13.35 4.56
CA PRO A 20 38.49 -13.66 5.80
C PRO A 20 36.96 -13.65 5.62
N LEU A 21 36.41 -14.60 4.85
CA LEU A 21 34.97 -14.90 4.87
C LEU A 21 34.66 -16.30 5.45
N ALA A 22 35.65 -16.98 6.04
CA ALA A 22 35.45 -18.22 6.79
C ALA A 22 35.02 -17.97 8.25
N GLY A 23 34.25 -16.91 8.50
CA GLY A 23 33.70 -16.58 9.82
C GLY A 23 32.17 -16.66 9.79
N CYS A 24 31.62 -17.52 10.64
CA CYS A 24 30.19 -17.77 10.89
C CYS A 24 29.52 -18.95 10.14
N ILE A 25 30.22 -20.08 9.96
CA ILE A 25 29.54 -21.38 10.00
C ILE A 25 29.54 -21.83 11.46
N GLY A 26 28.60 -21.25 12.19
CA GLY A 26 28.44 -21.45 13.62
C GLY A 26 27.24 -20.63 13.99
N GLY A 27 26.06 -21.09 13.56
CA GLY A 27 24.82 -20.60 14.15
C GLY A 27 25.01 -20.70 15.65
N SER A 28 25.05 -19.56 16.32
CA SER A 28 25.00 -19.48 17.76
C SER A 28 23.67 -20.12 18.13
N ALA A 29 23.69 -21.43 18.38
CA ALA A 29 22.68 -22.08 19.17
C ALA A 29 22.74 -21.33 20.50
N SER A 30 21.85 -20.35 20.65
CA SER A 30 21.59 -19.66 21.90
C SER A 30 21.19 -20.75 22.89
N LYS A 31 22.19 -21.31 23.58
CA LYS A 31 21.99 -22.36 24.56
C LYS A 31 21.23 -21.72 25.70
N THR A 32 19.91 -21.85 25.67
CA THR A 32 19.04 -21.43 26.75
C THR A 32 19.52 -22.19 27.99
N GLU A 33 19.89 -21.47 29.04
CA GLU A 33 20.35 -22.10 30.27
C GLU A 33 19.24 -23.04 30.77
N PRO A 34 19.53 -24.33 31.03
CA PRO A 34 18.50 -25.34 31.29
C PRO A 34 17.71 -25.10 32.59
N VAL A 35 18.11 -24.12 33.40
CA VAL A 35 17.48 -23.73 34.68
C VAL A 35 16.63 -22.44 34.54
N SER A 36 16.57 -21.83 33.34
CA SER A 36 15.77 -20.62 33.14
C SER A 36 14.26 -20.93 33.22
N PRO A 37 13.48 -20.21 34.04
CA PRO A 37 12.03 -20.37 34.09
C PRO A 37 11.34 -20.02 32.76
N LEU A 38 12.05 -19.36 31.84
CA LEU A 38 11.58 -19.05 30.49
C LEU A 38 11.87 -20.16 29.47
N ALA A 39 12.66 -21.18 29.81
CA ALA A 39 13.04 -22.25 28.90
C ALA A 39 11.83 -22.97 28.26
N PRO A 40 10.73 -23.28 28.98
CA PRO A 40 9.56 -23.89 28.36
C PRO A 40 8.89 -22.99 27.32
N ARG A 41 8.81 -21.68 27.60
CA ARG A 41 8.18 -20.70 26.71
C ARG A 41 9.03 -20.43 25.47
N VAL A 42 10.36 -20.39 25.65
CA VAL A 42 11.31 -20.29 24.53
C VAL A 42 11.23 -21.55 23.66
N GLN A 43 11.16 -22.73 24.26
CA GLN A 43 11.04 -23.99 23.54
C GLN A 43 9.74 -24.06 22.74
N GLU A 44 8.61 -23.66 23.33
CA GLU A 44 7.31 -23.57 22.66
C GLU A 44 7.36 -22.63 21.44
N LEU A 45 7.96 -21.45 21.58
CA LEU A 45 8.13 -20.49 20.48
C LEU A 45 9.02 -21.03 19.37
N VAL A 46 10.11 -21.72 19.73
CA VAL A 46 11.02 -22.34 18.77
C VAL A 46 10.31 -23.46 18.02
N ASP A 47 9.60 -24.35 18.72
CA ASP A 47 8.89 -25.47 18.10
C ASP A 47 7.74 -25.00 17.20
N ALA A 48 7.00 -23.95 17.60
CA ALA A 48 5.94 -23.35 16.80
C ALA A 48 6.45 -22.69 15.51
N ASN A 49 7.67 -22.14 15.52
CA ASN A 49 8.25 -21.42 14.37
C ASN A 49 9.38 -22.20 13.66
N ARG A 50 9.56 -23.49 13.99
CA ARG A 50 10.61 -24.33 13.37
C ARG A 50 10.30 -24.67 11.91
N HIS A 51 9.04 -24.56 11.50
CA HIS A 51 8.59 -24.85 10.14
C HIS A 51 8.75 -23.60 9.26
N TYR A 52 9.95 -23.39 8.77
CA TYR A 52 10.18 -22.41 7.71
C TYR A 52 9.64 -22.96 6.38
N PRO A 53 9.09 -22.11 5.51
CA PRO A 53 8.77 -22.49 4.14
C PRO A 53 10.01 -23.08 3.49
N ARG A 54 9.85 -24.26 2.89
CA ARG A 54 10.88 -24.89 2.08
C ARG A 54 10.89 -24.23 0.71
N TRP A 55 12.00 -24.35 0.00
CA TRP A 55 12.10 -23.81 -1.36
C TRP A 55 11.02 -24.37 -2.31
N GLU A 56 10.57 -25.59 -2.08
CA GLU A 56 9.47 -26.22 -2.83
C GLU A 56 8.07 -25.69 -2.50
N ASP A 57 7.90 -25.02 -1.35
CA ASP A 57 6.62 -24.44 -0.93
C ASP A 57 6.38 -23.08 -1.62
N PHE A 58 7.40 -22.51 -2.29
CA PHE A 58 7.24 -21.32 -3.12
C PHE A 58 6.58 -21.68 -4.46
N PRO A 59 5.66 -20.85 -4.96
CA PRO A 59 5.09 -21.07 -6.28
C PRO A 59 6.18 -21.06 -7.35
N ALA A 60 6.01 -21.91 -8.35
CA ALA A 60 6.86 -21.89 -9.53
C ALA A 60 6.81 -20.50 -10.20
N ALA A 61 7.90 -20.14 -10.87
CA ALA A 61 7.93 -18.91 -11.66
C ALA A 61 6.76 -18.91 -12.66
N PRO A 62 6.01 -17.80 -12.79
CA PRO A 62 4.96 -17.69 -13.78
C PRO A 62 5.54 -17.93 -15.18
N THR A 63 4.85 -18.73 -15.99
CA THR A 63 5.30 -19.11 -17.34
C THR A 63 4.67 -18.23 -18.42
N ASP A 64 3.68 -17.43 -18.06
CA ASP A 64 2.86 -16.57 -18.90
C ASP A 64 3.27 -15.09 -18.83
N LEU A 65 4.52 -14.81 -18.47
CA LEU A 65 5.03 -13.44 -18.46
C LEU A 65 5.19 -12.88 -19.88
N PRO A 66 4.88 -11.58 -20.09
CA PRO A 66 5.11 -10.93 -21.37
C PRO A 66 6.60 -10.96 -21.72
N PRO A 67 6.98 -11.15 -23.01
CA PRO A 67 8.37 -11.07 -23.44
C PRO A 67 8.98 -9.71 -23.10
N VAL A 68 10.28 -9.69 -22.76
CA VAL A 68 11.01 -8.45 -22.42
C VAL A 68 10.88 -7.38 -23.51
N ALA A 69 10.90 -7.78 -24.78
CA ALA A 69 10.71 -6.88 -25.90
C ALA A 69 9.31 -6.23 -25.93
N GLN A 70 8.28 -6.97 -25.52
CA GLN A 70 6.92 -6.44 -25.40
C GLN A 70 6.83 -5.42 -24.27
N VAL A 71 7.45 -5.70 -23.12
CA VAL A 71 7.51 -4.75 -22.00
C VAL A 71 8.21 -3.47 -22.42
N ALA A 72 9.37 -3.57 -23.08
CA ALA A 72 10.10 -2.41 -23.58
C ALA A 72 9.26 -1.57 -24.57
N ALA A 73 8.56 -2.22 -25.50
CA ALA A 73 7.67 -1.55 -26.44
C ALA A 73 6.48 -0.86 -25.74
N ASN A 74 5.91 -1.48 -24.71
CA ASN A 74 4.83 -0.89 -23.92
C ASN A 74 5.32 0.34 -23.13
N THR A 75 6.50 0.27 -22.52
CA THR A 75 7.11 1.39 -21.80
C THR A 75 7.40 2.56 -22.74
N GLN A 76 7.96 2.29 -23.93
CA GLN A 76 8.22 3.34 -24.91
C GLN A 76 6.93 4.03 -25.36
N ARG A 77 5.86 3.27 -25.58
CA ARG A 77 4.55 3.82 -25.93
C ARG A 77 4.01 4.72 -24.82
N LEU A 78 4.01 4.24 -23.58
CA LEU A 78 3.56 5.01 -22.42
C LEU A 78 4.35 6.31 -22.26
N GLN A 79 5.67 6.28 -22.49
CA GLN A 79 6.50 7.47 -22.45
C GLN A 79 6.11 8.49 -23.51
N ASN A 80 5.85 8.03 -24.75
CA ASN A 80 5.41 8.89 -25.84
C ASN A 80 4.01 9.48 -25.57
N ASP A 81 3.09 8.66 -25.07
CA ASP A 81 1.73 9.09 -24.72
C ASP A 81 1.76 10.15 -23.60
N SER A 82 2.62 9.95 -22.59
CA SER A 82 2.84 10.94 -21.53
C SER A 82 3.40 12.25 -22.06
N THR A 83 4.37 12.21 -22.98
CA THR A 83 4.89 13.42 -23.64
C THR A 83 3.80 14.14 -24.44
N THR A 84 2.97 13.39 -25.18
CA THR A 84 1.84 13.94 -25.93
C THR A 84 0.84 14.61 -25.00
N LEU A 85 0.40 13.91 -23.95
CA LEU A 85 -0.54 14.44 -22.95
C LEU A 85 0.00 15.70 -22.27
N ASN A 86 1.27 15.72 -21.88
CA ASN A 86 1.88 16.91 -21.29
C ASN A 86 1.88 18.10 -22.27
N SER A 87 2.10 17.86 -23.56
CA SER A 87 2.00 18.89 -24.59
C SER A 87 0.56 19.42 -24.77
N GLU A 88 -0.44 18.57 -24.55
CA GLU A 88 -1.86 18.94 -24.60
C GLU A 88 -2.23 19.77 -23.37
N ILE A 89 -1.84 19.33 -22.17
CA ILE A 89 -2.06 20.04 -20.92
C ILE A 89 -1.42 21.43 -20.97
N ALA A 90 -0.20 21.54 -21.50
CA ALA A 90 0.51 22.82 -21.63
C ALA A 90 -0.19 23.81 -22.57
N ARG A 91 -1.05 23.33 -23.48
CA ARG A 91 -1.85 24.16 -24.39
C ARG A 91 -3.19 24.61 -23.79
N ILE A 92 -3.59 24.05 -22.64
CA ILE A 92 -4.81 24.46 -21.96
C ILE A 92 -4.58 25.86 -21.36
N ASP A 93 -5.39 26.82 -21.80
CA ASP A 93 -5.45 28.13 -21.17
C ASP A 93 -6.23 28.00 -19.85
N TRP A 94 -5.51 27.92 -18.74
CA TRP A 94 -6.09 27.81 -17.41
C TRP A 94 -6.54 29.19 -16.94
N THR A 95 -7.84 29.45 -17.00
CA THR A 95 -8.41 30.75 -16.58
C THR A 95 -8.59 30.88 -15.07
N LEU A 96 -8.46 29.79 -14.30
CA LEU A 96 -8.56 29.79 -12.85
C LEU A 96 -7.19 30.07 -12.21
N THR A 97 -6.91 31.34 -11.92
CA THR A 97 -5.61 31.78 -11.39
C THR A 97 -5.52 31.65 -9.86
N ASP A 98 -6.65 31.74 -9.15
CA ASP A 98 -6.72 31.68 -7.69
C ASP A 98 -7.83 30.70 -7.23
N PRO A 99 -7.51 29.40 -7.13
CA PRO A 99 -8.50 28.40 -6.72
C PRO A 99 -8.94 28.60 -5.25
N GLU A 100 -8.04 29.07 -4.38
CA GLU A 100 -8.33 29.28 -2.96
C GLU A 100 -9.22 30.52 -2.76
N GLY A 101 -8.97 31.60 -3.51
CA GLY A 101 -9.84 32.77 -3.56
C GLY A 101 -11.24 32.42 -4.05
N LEU A 102 -11.35 31.66 -5.15
CA LEU A 102 -12.65 31.19 -5.65
C LEU A 102 -13.37 30.32 -4.62
N ALA A 103 -12.66 29.43 -3.92
CA ALA A 103 -13.24 28.60 -2.86
C ALA A 103 -13.74 29.46 -1.69
N ALA A 104 -12.97 30.44 -1.25
CA ALA A 104 -13.35 31.37 -0.19
C ALA A 104 -14.57 32.22 -0.58
N GLU A 105 -14.61 32.73 -1.82
CA GLU A 105 -15.72 33.49 -2.38
C GLU A 105 -16.99 32.62 -2.45
N THR A 106 -16.87 31.41 -2.99
CA THR A 106 -17.99 30.45 -3.06
C THR A 106 -18.52 30.15 -1.67
N ALA A 107 -17.64 29.88 -0.70
CA ALA A 107 -18.04 29.61 0.67
C ALA A 107 -18.71 30.83 1.32
N ALA A 108 -18.24 32.05 1.03
CA ALA A 108 -18.87 33.29 1.49
C ALA A 108 -20.25 33.49 0.87
N ALA A 109 -20.41 33.23 -0.44
CA ALA A 109 -21.67 33.31 -1.15
C ALA A 109 -22.70 32.29 -0.61
N VAL A 110 -22.28 31.06 -0.33
CA VAL A 110 -23.16 30.05 0.30
C VAL A 110 -23.59 30.49 1.70
N ARG A 111 -22.68 31.02 2.51
CA ARG A 111 -22.99 31.52 3.86
C ARG A 111 -23.88 32.77 3.86
N SER A 112 -23.82 33.58 2.80
CA SER A 112 -24.61 34.81 2.71
C SER A 112 -26.06 34.57 2.33
N VAL A 113 -26.38 33.40 1.77
CA VAL A 113 -27.77 32.96 1.56
C VAL A 113 -28.40 32.72 2.94
N PRO A 114 -29.42 33.51 3.34
CA PRO A 114 -30.11 33.26 4.59
C PRO A 114 -30.76 31.89 4.52
N VAL A 115 -30.31 30.99 5.39
CA VAL A 115 -31.01 29.73 5.61
C VAL A 115 -32.40 30.11 6.11
N SER A 116 -33.46 29.64 5.43
CA SER A 116 -34.83 29.84 5.94
C SER A 116 -34.86 29.42 7.42
N PRO A 117 -35.54 30.15 8.32
CA PRO A 117 -35.73 29.71 9.70
C PRO A 117 -36.27 28.27 9.77
N ASP A 118 -37.05 27.84 8.77
CA ASP A 118 -37.57 26.47 8.64
C ASP A 118 -36.49 25.42 8.31
N ALA A 119 -35.33 25.86 7.82
CA ALA A 119 -34.16 25.05 7.52
C ALA A 119 -33.11 25.09 8.65
N ALA A 120 -33.25 25.99 9.63
CA ALA A 120 -32.48 25.97 10.87
C ALA A 120 -32.99 24.84 11.79
N ARG A 121 -32.73 23.59 11.39
CA ARG A 121 -33.06 22.43 12.22
C ARG A 121 -32.12 22.40 13.41
N THR A 122 -32.69 22.32 14.61
CA THR A 122 -31.90 22.03 15.80
C THR A 122 -31.33 20.61 15.70
N GLN A 123 -30.30 20.29 16.49
CA GLN A 123 -29.80 18.91 16.60
C GLN A 123 -30.94 17.92 16.91
N ALA A 124 -31.89 18.32 17.77
CA ALA A 124 -33.05 17.51 18.12
C ALA A 124 -33.98 17.26 16.92
N ASP A 125 -34.19 18.26 16.05
CA ASP A 125 -35.01 18.11 14.83
C ASP A 125 -34.37 17.16 13.81
N ILE A 126 -33.04 17.18 13.71
CA ILE A 126 -32.28 16.26 12.87
C ILE A 126 -32.40 14.83 13.41
N GLU A 127 -32.24 14.66 14.73
CA GLU A 127 -32.37 13.37 15.42
C GLU A 127 -33.78 12.79 15.25
N ALA A 128 -34.82 13.62 15.43
CA ALA A 128 -36.22 13.23 15.26
C ALA A 128 -36.54 12.85 13.81
N PHE A 129 -36.02 13.61 12.84
CA PHE A 129 -36.17 13.27 11.42
C PHE A 129 -35.48 11.95 11.07
N ALA A 130 -34.25 11.74 11.56
CA ALA A 130 -33.53 10.48 11.38
C ALA A 130 -34.29 9.29 12.01
N GLN A 131 -34.87 9.49 13.20
CA GLN A 131 -35.70 8.46 13.83
C GLN A 131 -36.95 8.13 12.99
N SER A 132 -37.63 9.14 12.43
CA SER A 132 -38.78 8.93 11.55
C SER A 132 -38.44 8.10 10.30
N LEU A 133 -37.21 8.20 9.79
CA LEU A 133 -36.74 7.40 8.67
C LEU A 133 -36.52 5.94 9.08
N ARG A 134 -35.97 5.70 10.27
CA ARG A 134 -35.77 4.34 10.81
C ARG A 134 -37.10 3.64 11.07
N ASP A 135 -38.07 4.36 11.64
CA ASP A 135 -39.39 3.79 11.93
C ASP A 135 -40.13 3.40 10.65
N ARG A 136 -40.01 4.20 9.58
CA ARG A 136 -40.56 3.88 8.25
C ARG A 136 -39.83 2.73 7.55
N ALA A 137 -38.54 2.57 7.81
CA ALA A 137 -37.73 1.49 7.25
C ALA A 137 -37.98 0.13 7.96
N LYS A 138 -38.74 0.12 9.07
CA LYS A 138 -39.11 -1.13 9.75
C LYS A 138 -40.07 -1.92 8.87
N ALA A 139 -39.62 -3.12 8.46
CA ALA A 139 -40.45 -4.01 7.66
C ALA A 139 -41.80 -4.30 8.36
N PRO A 140 -42.91 -4.35 7.61
CA PRO A 140 -44.20 -4.72 8.18
C PRO A 140 -44.14 -6.11 8.81
N PRO A 141 -44.94 -6.37 9.86
CA PRO A 141 -44.94 -7.67 10.52
C PRO A 141 -45.25 -8.79 9.51
N PRO A 142 -44.64 -9.98 9.67
CA PRO A 142 -44.92 -11.11 8.81
C PRO A 142 -46.42 -11.43 8.81
N LEU A 143 -47.00 -11.61 7.62
CA LEU A 143 -48.36 -12.13 7.50
C LEU A 143 -48.37 -13.58 8.00
N ASP A 144 -49.28 -13.91 8.92
CA ASP A 144 -49.46 -15.29 9.40
C ASP A 144 -50.07 -16.15 8.28
N ARG A 145 -49.21 -16.86 7.55
CA ARG A 145 -49.61 -17.78 6.49
C ARG A 145 -49.93 -19.15 7.09
N ARG A 146 -50.98 -19.24 7.92
CA ARG A 146 -51.53 -20.56 8.26
C ARG A 146 -52.31 -21.09 7.05
N PRO A 147 -52.00 -22.28 6.54
CA PRO A 147 -52.88 -22.94 5.60
C PRO A 147 -54.20 -23.27 6.32
N THR A 148 -55.31 -22.76 5.81
CA THR A 148 -56.64 -23.22 6.19
C THR A 148 -56.77 -24.70 5.83
N GLN A 149 -56.91 -25.54 6.85
CA GLN A 149 -57.25 -26.96 6.71
C GLN A 149 -58.78 -27.11 6.62
#